data_AF-A0A8S7L3A7-F1
#
_entry.id   AF-A0A8S7L3A7-F1
#
_cell.length_a   1.000
_cell.length_b   1.000
_cell.length_c   1.000
_cell.angle_alpha   90.00
_cell.angle_beta   90.00
_cell.angle_gamma   90.00
#
_symmetry.space_group_name_H-M   'P 1'
#
loop_
_entity.id
_entity.type
_entity.pdbx_description
1 polymer ?
#
loop_
_entity_poly.entity_id
_entity_poly.type
_entity_poly.pdbx_seq_one_letter_code
_entity_poly.pdbx_strand_id
1 'polypeptide(L)'
;WVCISSGIILIMFGMVPKMAVLVASIPQFVLGGAGLVMFGMVLATGIRILSRCNYTTNRYNLYIVAISLGVGMTPTLSHDFFSKLPAVLQPLLHSGIMLATLSAVVLNVFFNGYQHHADLVKESVSDKDLKVRTVRMWLLMRKLKKNEHGE
;
A
#
# COMPACT_ATOMS: atom_id res chain seq x y z
N TRP A 1 12.93 -16.80 -1.77
CA TRP A 1 14.29 -16.69 -2.34
C TRP A 1 14.65 -15.26 -2.72
N VAL A 2 13.86 -14.54 -3.54
CA VAL A 2 14.17 -13.13 -3.94
C VAL A 2 14.41 -12.16 -2.77
N CYS A 3 13.61 -12.19 -1.70
CA CYS A 3 13.79 -11.29 -0.54
C CYS A 3 15.06 -11.61 0.26
N ILE A 4 15.47 -12.88 0.28
CA ILE A 4 16.67 -13.33 0.98
C ILE A 4 17.91 -12.91 0.19
N SER A 5 17.89 -13.10 -1.15
CA SER A 5 18.97 -12.62 -2.01
C SER A 5 19.11 -11.10 -1.96
N SER A 6 18.00 -10.33 -1.98
CA SER A 6 18.07 -8.87 -1.85
C SER A 6 18.57 -8.43 -0.47
N GLY A 7 18.14 -9.12 0.61
CA GLY A 7 18.64 -8.87 1.96
C GLY A 7 20.15 -9.08 2.09
N ILE A 8 20.67 -10.18 1.51
CA ILE A 8 22.11 -10.46 1.50
C ILE A 8 22.89 -9.37 0.72
N ILE A 9 22.37 -8.93 -0.42
CA ILE A 9 22.99 -7.86 -1.23
C ILE A 9 22.97 -6.52 -0.48
N LEU A 10 21.88 -6.19 0.22
CA LEU A 10 21.78 -4.97 1.04
C LEU A 10 22.76 -4.98 2.21
N ILE A 11 22.94 -6.12 2.88
CA ILE A 11 23.95 -6.28 3.93
C ILE A 11 25.35 -6.08 3.37
N MET A 12 25.65 -6.70 2.22
CA MET A 12 26.96 -6.59 1.59
C MET A 12 27.27 -5.13 1.16
N PHE A 13 26.29 -4.42 0.59
CA PHE A 13 26.44 -3.00 0.24
C PHE A 13 26.50 -2.08 1.47
N GLY A 14 25.83 -2.42 2.57
CA GLY A 14 25.90 -1.68 3.83
C GLY A 14 27.28 -1.76 4.51
N MET A 15 28.00 -2.87 4.34
CA MET A 15 29.35 -3.05 4.91
C MET A 15 30.47 -2.40 4.09
N VAL A 16 30.21 -1.92 2.87
CA VAL A 16 31.23 -1.30 2.00
C VAL A 16 31.18 0.24 2.16
N PRO A 17 32.11 0.86 2.91
CA PRO A 17 32.10 2.30 3.18
C PRO A 17 32.28 3.15 1.91
N LYS A 18 32.88 2.58 0.85
CA LYS A 18 33.02 3.25 -0.45
C LYS A 18 31.66 3.59 -1.09
N MET A 19 30.64 2.75 -0.90
CA MET A 19 29.30 3.00 -1.44
C MET A 19 28.59 4.11 -0.65
N ALA A 20 28.82 4.20 0.66
CA ALA A 20 28.23 5.22 1.51
C ALA A 20 28.68 6.64 1.13
N VAL A 21 29.97 6.83 0.82
CA VAL A 21 30.51 8.14 0.39
C VAL A 21 29.93 8.57 -0.97
N LEU A 22 29.70 7.60 -1.87
CA LEU A 22 29.09 7.84 -3.18
C LEU A 22 27.63 8.29 -3.04
N VAL A 23 26.87 7.67 -2.14
CA VAL A 23 25.48 8.06 -1.83
C VAL A 23 25.42 9.42 -1.12
N ALA A 24 26.37 9.72 -0.23
CA ALA A 24 26.45 11.01 0.45
C ALA A 24 26.76 12.18 -0.51
N SER A 25 27.42 11.89 -1.64
CA SER A 25 27.69 12.87 -2.70
C SER A 25 26.48 13.17 -3.60
N ILE A 26 25.35 12.47 -3.41
CA ILE A 26 24.14 12.69 -4.22
C ILE A 26 23.50 14.03 -3.83
N PRO A 27 23.25 14.94 -4.80
CA PRO A 27 22.57 16.20 -4.54
C PRO A 27 21.18 15.98 -3.95
N GLN A 28 20.81 16.79 -2.95
CA GLN A 28 19.51 16.70 -2.28
C GLN A 28 18.32 16.81 -3.26
N PHE A 29 18.49 17.55 -4.35
CA PHE A 29 17.47 17.70 -5.40
C PHE A 29 17.09 16.36 -6.07
N VAL A 30 18.05 15.44 -6.25
CA VAL A 30 17.80 14.12 -6.86
C VAL A 30 17.14 13.18 -5.86
N LEU A 31 17.60 13.20 -4.60
CA LEU A 31 16.99 12.45 -3.50
C LEU A 31 15.53 12.87 -3.27
N GLY A 32 15.25 14.17 -3.36
CA GLY A 32 13.88 14.70 -3.30
C GLY A 32 12.99 14.19 -4.44
N GLY A 33 13.50 14.15 -5.68
CA GLY A 33 12.78 13.60 -6.83
C GLY A 33 12.49 12.10 -6.70
N ALA A 34 13.49 11.32 -6.27
CA ALA A 34 13.32 9.89 -5.99
C ALA A 34 12.28 9.65 -4.88
N GLY A 35 12.33 10.46 -3.80
CA GLY A 35 11.36 10.44 -2.73
C GLY A 35 9.94 10.75 -3.22
N LEU A 36 9.78 11.78 -4.05
CA LEU A 36 8.47 12.17 -4.59
C LEU A 36 7.84 11.06 -5.45
N VAL A 37 8.63 10.35 -6.26
CA VAL A 37 8.16 9.20 -7.03
C VAL A 37 7.78 8.03 -6.11
N MET A 38 8.60 7.73 -5.10
CA MET A 38 8.33 6.63 -4.17
C MET A 38 7.07 6.89 -3.34
N PHE A 39 6.95 8.07 -2.72
CA PHE A 39 5.76 8.46 -1.97
C PHE A 39 4.53 8.56 -2.88
N GLY A 40 4.67 9.07 -4.11
CA GLY A 40 3.58 9.11 -5.09
C GLY A 40 3.03 7.73 -5.44
N MET A 41 3.91 6.74 -5.65
CA MET A 41 3.51 5.35 -5.92
C MET A 41 2.85 4.69 -4.70
N VAL A 42 3.34 4.97 -3.49
CA VAL A 42 2.72 4.51 -2.24
C VAL A 42 1.30 5.10 -2.10
N LEU A 43 1.12 6.40 -2.34
CA LEU A 43 -0.19 7.06 -2.33
C LEU A 43 -1.14 6.50 -3.40
N ALA A 44 -0.65 6.33 -4.64
CA ALA A 44 -1.44 5.76 -5.74
C ALA A 44 -1.91 4.32 -5.40
N THR A 45 -1.04 3.53 -4.78
CA THR A 45 -1.40 2.19 -4.29
C THR A 45 -2.46 2.26 -3.18
N GLY A 46 -2.34 3.23 -2.26
CA GLY A 46 -3.35 3.50 -1.25
C GLY A 46 -4.72 3.82 -1.86
N ILE A 47 -4.79 4.77 -2.80
CA ILE A 47 -6.03 5.13 -3.51
C ILE A 47 -6.61 3.92 -4.25
N ARG A 48 -5.76 3.09 -4.86
CA ARG A 48 -6.17 1.86 -5.54
C ARG A 48 -6.77 0.82 -4.59
N ILE A 49 -6.29 0.74 -3.36
CA ILE A 49 -6.86 -0.16 -2.35
C ILE A 49 -8.23 0.40 -1.92
N LEU A 50 -8.31 1.70 -1.64
CA LEU A 50 -9.57 2.38 -1.34
C LEU A 50 -10.58 2.18 -2.48
N SER A 51 -10.20 2.29 -3.74
CA SER A 51 -11.15 2.14 -4.86
C SER A 51 -11.71 0.73 -5.03
N ARG A 52 -11.10 -0.29 -4.42
CA ARG A 52 -11.64 -1.66 -4.37
C ARG A 52 -12.67 -1.88 -3.27
N CYS A 53 -12.80 -0.96 -2.31
CA CYS A 53 -13.85 -1.06 -1.30
C CYS A 53 -15.23 -0.90 -1.93
N ASN A 54 -16.20 -1.68 -1.44
CA ASN A 54 -17.55 -1.64 -1.94
C ASN A 54 -18.31 -0.43 -1.36
N TYR A 55 -18.40 0.65 -2.12
CA TYR A 55 -19.13 1.88 -1.76
C TYR A 55 -20.60 1.88 -2.19
N THR A 56 -20.99 0.95 -3.07
CA THR A 56 -22.34 0.90 -3.64
C THR A 56 -23.34 0.23 -2.70
N THR A 57 -22.93 -0.83 -2.00
CA THR A 57 -23.78 -1.56 -1.06
C THR A 57 -23.82 -0.90 0.33
N ASN A 58 -22.70 -0.35 0.82
CA ASN A 58 -22.58 0.27 2.14
C ASN A 58 -22.04 1.70 2.04
N ARG A 59 -22.93 2.70 2.07
CA ARG A 59 -22.58 4.13 2.06
C ARG A 59 -21.71 4.55 3.26
N TYR A 60 -21.79 3.81 4.37
CA TYR A 60 -20.98 4.04 5.57
C TYR A 60 -19.48 3.91 5.30
N ASN A 61 -19.07 3.03 4.39
CA ASN A 61 -17.64 2.84 4.06
C ASN A 61 -17.04 4.10 3.42
N LEU A 62 -17.82 4.88 2.69
CA LEU A 62 -17.39 6.16 2.12
C LEU A 62 -17.17 7.21 3.23
N TYR A 63 -18.08 7.28 4.21
CA TYR A 63 -17.94 8.17 5.36
C TYR A 63 -16.72 7.82 6.22
N ILE A 64 -16.47 6.53 6.47
CA ILE A 64 -15.31 6.06 7.24
C ILE A 64 -14.00 6.57 6.60
N VAL A 65 -13.86 6.40 5.28
CA VAL A 65 -12.68 6.85 4.53
C VAL A 65 -12.56 8.37 4.53
N ALA A 66 -13.65 9.10 4.23
CA ALA A 66 -13.62 10.56 4.14
C ALA A 66 -13.27 11.22 5.48
N ILE A 67 -13.88 10.76 6.57
CA ILE A 67 -13.65 11.30 7.92
C ILE A 67 -12.24 10.94 8.40
N SER A 68 -11.77 9.71 8.18
CA SER A 68 -10.42 9.29 8.55
C SER A 68 -9.34 10.12 7.85
N LEU A 69 -9.49 10.37 6.54
CA LEU A 69 -8.56 11.21 5.79
C LEU A 69 -8.58 12.66 6.29
N GLY A 70 -9.77 13.20 6.63
CA GLY A 70 -9.90 14.53 7.22
C GLY A 70 -9.19 14.65 8.58
N VAL A 71 -9.41 13.68 9.48
CA VAL A 71 -8.75 13.63 10.78
C VAL A 71 -7.23 13.43 10.63
N GLY A 72 -6.80 12.59 9.68
CA GLY A 72 -5.40 12.35 9.37
C GLY A 72 -4.62 13.58 8.89
N MET A 73 -5.30 14.52 8.23
CA MET A 73 -4.72 15.79 7.76
C MET A 73 -4.69 16.88 8.84
N THR A 74 -5.33 16.66 9.98
CA THR A 74 -5.44 17.65 11.07
C THR A 74 -4.07 18.10 11.64
N PRO A 75 -3.11 17.22 11.98
CA PRO A 75 -1.83 17.67 12.53
C PRO A 75 -1.01 18.48 11.52
N THR A 76 -1.18 18.26 10.21
CA THR A 76 -0.49 19.01 9.16
C THR A 76 -1.02 20.44 9.00
N LEU A 77 -2.30 20.67 9.29
CA LEU A 77 -2.93 21.99 9.18
C LEU A 77 -2.69 22.87 10.40
N SER A 78 -2.36 22.24 11.54
CA SER A 78 -2.23 22.97 12.80
C SER A 78 -1.51 22.15 13.87
N HIS A 79 -0.27 22.52 14.17
CA HIS A 79 0.52 21.90 15.24
C HIS A 79 0.00 22.27 16.65
N ASP A 80 -0.79 23.33 16.79
CA ASP A 80 -1.21 23.88 18.09
C ASP A 80 -2.44 23.20 18.75
N PHE A 81 -3.15 22.32 18.04
CA PHE A 81 -4.33 21.64 18.61
C PHE A 81 -3.93 20.62 19.69
N PHE A 82 -2.67 20.18 19.68
CA PHE A 82 -2.14 19.18 20.61
C PHE A 82 -1.36 19.79 21.79
N SER A 83 -1.24 21.12 21.86
CA SER A 83 -0.51 21.86 22.91
C SER A 83 -1.14 21.73 24.31
N LYS A 84 -2.40 21.28 24.39
CA LYS A 84 -3.13 21.05 25.66
C LYS A 84 -3.16 19.58 26.11
N LEU A 85 -2.45 18.67 25.42
CA LEU A 85 -2.49 17.23 25.68
C LEU A 85 -1.22 16.73 26.37
N PRO A 86 -1.31 15.68 27.22
CA PRO A 86 -0.20 15.21 28.03
C PRO A 86 0.96 14.68 27.17
N ALA A 87 2.19 14.89 27.64
CA ALA A 87 3.45 14.65 26.90
C ALA A 87 3.61 13.24 26.29
N VAL A 88 2.89 12.24 26.84
CA VAL A 88 2.91 10.84 26.36
C VAL A 88 2.14 10.68 25.03
N LEU A 89 1.12 11.50 24.78
CA LEU A 89 0.29 11.41 23.58
C LEU A 89 0.80 12.31 22.44
N GLN A 90 1.63 13.31 22.75
CA GLN A 90 2.12 14.31 21.82
C GLN A 90 2.82 13.72 20.56
N PRO A 91 3.72 12.71 20.67
CA PRO A 91 4.38 12.13 19.50
C PRO A 91 3.43 11.31 18.60
N LEU A 92 2.45 10.64 19.21
CA LEU A 92 1.48 9.81 18.49
C LEU A 92 0.45 10.66 17.75
N LEU A 93 0.02 11.76 18.39
CA LEU A 93 -0.94 12.71 17.84
C LEU A 93 -0.32 13.65 16.81
N HIS A 94 1.01 13.84 16.82
CA HIS A 94 1.72 14.58 15.77
C HIS A 94 1.79 13.78 14.45
N SER A 95 1.68 12.45 14.51
CA SER A 95 1.66 11.60 13.31
C SER A 95 0.26 11.52 12.70
N GLY A 96 0.04 12.26 11.61
CA GLY A 96 -1.22 12.23 10.86
C GLY A 96 -1.63 10.86 10.35
N ILE A 97 -0.66 9.99 10.05
CA ILE A 97 -0.91 8.61 9.61
C ILE A 97 -1.50 7.76 10.74
N MET A 98 -1.01 7.94 11.97
CA MET A 98 -1.57 7.25 13.14
C MET A 98 -2.98 7.72 13.44
N LEU A 99 -3.22 9.03 13.40
CA LEU A 99 -4.57 9.60 13.59
C LEU A 99 -5.56 9.14 12.52
N ALA A 100 -5.14 9.10 11.26
CA ALA A 100 -5.94 8.55 10.16
C ALA A 100 -6.29 7.09 10.42
N THR A 101 -5.30 6.27 10.77
CA THR A 101 -5.49 4.84 10.99
C THR A 101 -6.38 4.57 12.20
N LEU A 102 -6.14 5.26 13.31
CA LEU A 102 -6.94 5.13 14.52
C LEU A 102 -8.40 5.51 14.28
N SER A 103 -8.64 6.66 13.63
CA SER A 103 -9.99 7.11 13.29
C SER A 103 -10.68 6.15 12.30
N ALA A 104 -9.97 5.64 11.29
CA ALA A 104 -10.50 4.64 10.36
C ALA A 104 -10.92 3.37 11.08
N VAL A 105 -10.08 2.83 11.97
CA VAL A 105 -10.37 1.59 12.70
C VAL A 105 -11.55 1.78 13.64
N VAL A 106 -11.58 2.88 14.41
CA VAL A 106 -12.68 3.19 15.34
C VAL A 106 -14.01 3.34 14.59
N LEU A 107 -14.03 4.12 13.50
CA LEU A 107 -15.25 4.29 12.71
C LEU A 107 -15.67 3.01 11.99
N ASN A 108 -14.72 2.21 11.50
CA ASN A 108 -15.01 0.93 10.85
C ASN A 108 -15.66 -0.04 11.84
N VAL A 109 -15.15 -0.14 13.06
CA VAL A 109 -15.75 -0.99 14.12
C VAL A 109 -17.12 -0.47 14.53
N PHE A 110 -17.28 0.85 14.67
CA PHE A 110 -18.55 1.45 15.10
C PHE A 110 -19.67 1.32 14.06
N PHE A 111 -19.39 1.58 12.78
CA PHE A 111 -20.41 1.57 11.72
C PHE A 111 -20.63 0.20 11.07
N ASN A 112 -19.57 -0.56 10.86
CA ASN A 112 -19.66 -1.82 10.11
C ASN A 112 -19.72 -3.05 11.03
N GLY A 113 -19.45 -2.90 12.33
CA GLY A 113 -19.28 -4.04 13.23
C GLY A 113 -18.18 -4.99 12.76
N TYR A 114 -18.01 -6.14 13.40
CA TYR A 114 -17.05 -7.18 13.01
C TYR A 114 -17.45 -7.91 11.70
N GLN A 115 -17.99 -7.22 10.69
CA GLN A 115 -18.36 -7.83 9.42
C GLN A 115 -17.08 -8.19 8.65
N HIS A 116 -16.87 -9.50 8.49
CA HIS A 116 -15.68 -10.11 7.93
C HIS A 116 -15.58 -9.83 6.42
N HIS A 117 -14.99 -8.70 6.01
CA HIS A 117 -14.71 -8.39 4.59
C HIS A 117 -13.40 -9.03 4.08
N ALA A 118 -13.15 -10.31 4.40
CA ALA A 118 -11.95 -11.01 3.93
C ALA A 118 -12.13 -11.62 2.52
N ASP A 119 -13.36 -11.77 2.03
CA ASP A 119 -13.65 -12.53 0.82
C ASP A 119 -13.34 -11.77 -0.48
N LEU A 120 -13.42 -10.43 -0.49
CA LEU A 120 -13.34 -9.65 -1.73
C LEU A 120 -11.91 -9.55 -2.31
N VAL A 121 -10.90 -9.55 -1.44
CA VAL A 121 -9.49 -9.54 -1.88
C VAL A 121 -9.09 -10.91 -2.42
N LYS A 122 -9.56 -11.99 -1.78
CA LYS A 122 -9.23 -13.37 -2.16
C LYS A 122 -9.86 -13.74 -3.52
N GLU A 123 -11.10 -13.32 -3.76
CA GLU A 123 -11.80 -13.57 -5.02
C GLU A 123 -11.14 -12.85 -6.20
N SER A 124 -10.72 -11.59 -6.01
CA SER A 124 -10.06 -10.81 -7.08
C SER A 124 -8.66 -11.32 -7.46
N VAL A 125 -7.96 -12.00 -6.55
CA VAL A 125 -6.68 -12.66 -6.83
C VAL A 125 -6.90 -14.04 -7.45
N SER A 126 -7.88 -14.79 -6.95
CA SER A 126 -8.24 -16.12 -7.48
C SER A 126 -8.80 -16.06 -8.91
N ASP A 127 -9.63 -15.07 -9.25
CA ASP A 127 -10.19 -14.90 -10.61
C ASP A 127 -9.11 -14.56 -11.65
N LYS A 128 -8.17 -13.70 -11.28
CA LYS A 128 -7.04 -13.34 -12.16
C LYS A 128 -6.13 -14.54 -12.40
N ASP A 129 -5.81 -15.31 -11.35
CA ASP A 129 -4.97 -16.50 -11.48
C ASP A 129 -5.66 -17.58 -12.34
N LEU A 130 -6.97 -17.79 -12.14
CA LEU A 130 -7.76 -18.74 -12.94
C LEU A 130 -7.78 -18.34 -14.42
N LYS A 131 -8.04 -17.07 -14.75
CA LYS A 131 -8.03 -16.59 -16.14
C LYS A 131 -6.65 -16.78 -16.79
N VAL A 132 -5.57 -16.49 -16.08
CA VAL A 132 -4.21 -16.68 -16.59
C VAL A 132 -3.92 -18.16 -16.87
N ARG A 133 -4.32 -19.07 -15.97
CA ARG A 133 -4.15 -20.51 -16.15
C ARG A 133 -4.96 -21.03 -17.34
N THR A 134 -6.21 -20.61 -17.48
CA THR A 134 -7.08 -21.00 -18.61
C THR A 134 -6.52 -20.52 -19.95
N VAL A 135 -6.07 -19.27 -20.04
CA VAL A 135 -5.46 -18.74 -21.28
C VAL A 135 -4.17 -19.47 -21.63
N ARG A 136 -3.32 -19.76 -20.63
CA ARG A 136 -2.09 -20.52 -20.83
C ARG A 136 -2.38 -21.95 -21.30
N MET A 137 -3.41 -22.59 -20.77
CA MET A 137 -3.85 -23.93 -21.17
C MET A 137 -4.44 -23.94 -22.58
N TRP A 138 -5.21 -22.92 -22.95
CA TRP A 138 -5.69 -22.74 -24.33
C TRP A 138 -4.55 -22.56 -25.33
N LEU A 139 -3.53 -21.77 -24.97
CA LEU A 139 -2.33 -21.59 -25.81
C LEU A 139 -1.50 -22.88 -25.94
N LEU A 140 -1.40 -23.68 -24.88
CA LEU A 140 -0.76 -24.99 -24.93
C LEU A 140 -1.53 -25.97 -25.82
N MET A 141 -2.85 -26.07 -25.65
CA MET A 141 -3.72 -26.88 -26.51
C MET A 141 -3.59 -26.46 -27.98
N ARG A 142 -3.50 -25.15 -28.25
CA ARG A 142 -3.31 -24.64 -29.61
C ARG A 142 -1.94 -24.99 -30.18
N LYS A 143 -0.90 -25.07 -29.35
CA LYS A 143 0.44 -25.55 -29.78
C LYS A 143 0.43 -27.06 -30.06
N LEU A 144 -0.25 -27.86 -29.25
CA LEU A 144 -0.38 -29.30 -29.47
C LEU A 144 -1.13 -29.61 -30.77
N LYS A 145 -2.27 -28.94 -31.01
CA LYS A 145 -3.04 -29.11 -32.25
C LYS A 145 -2.26 -28.71 -33.51
N LYS A 146 -1.32 -27.77 -33.39
CA LYS A 146 -0.47 -27.34 -34.52
C LYS A 146 0.64 -28.35 -34.84
N ASN A 147 1.10 -29.12 -33.85
CA ASN A 147 2.12 -30.13 -34.07
C ASN A 147 1.55 -31.44 -34.65
N GLU A 148 0.29 -31.80 -34.34
CA GLU A 148 -0.34 -33.00 -34.93
C GLU A 148 -0.69 -32.87 -36.42
N HIS A 149 -0.79 -31.66 -36.98
CA HIS A 149 -1.08 -31.45 -38.42
C HIS A 149 0.18 -31.19 -39.26
N GLY A 150 1.38 -31.35 -38.67
CA GLY A 150 2.67 -31.12 -39.32
C GLY A 150 3.47 -32.38 -39.64
N GLU A 151 2.89 -33.56 -39.43
CA GLU A 151 3.41 -34.88 -39.84
C GLU A 151 2.49 -35.50 -40.90
#